data_AF-A0A2E5KJM6-F1
#
_entry.id   AF-A0A2E5KJM6-F1
#
_cell.length_a   1.000
_cell.length_b   1.000
_cell.length_c   1.000
_cell.angle_alpha   90.00
_cell.angle_beta   90.00
_cell.angle_gamma   90.00
#
_symmetry.space_group_name_H-M   'P 1'
#
loop_
_entity.id
_entity.type
_entity.pdbx_description
1 polymer ?
#
loop_
_entity_poly.entity_id
_entity_poly.type
_entity_poly.pdbx_seq_one_letter_code
_entity_poly.pdbx_strand_id
1 'polypeptide(L)'
;MKLMFSLSIMASALILACGSSESTESLEIVTPSEQIFTLDDFISVGYKKNRTYDVSELPGATGAWFGFWKNEGESNDFEIRIYTSHEDAVSMGENLAAEVSGNDALIGKDEATWQEGSKDRRQVGGGVDKGSLGLQATGIFPKYGNYAIYGNVIILCEGQEGLAIETCWKLINAITE
;
A
#
# COMPACT_ATOMS: atom_id res chain seq x y z
N MET A 1 15.22 71.18 34.01
CA MET A 1 16.00 69.92 34.15
C MET A 1 15.84 69.48 35.60
N LYS A 2 15.40 68.30 36.01
CA LYS A 2 15.20 66.96 35.42
C LYS A 2 13.93 66.36 36.09
N LEU A 3 12.97 65.93 35.27
CA LEU A 3 12.56 64.54 35.07
C LEU A 3 11.86 63.89 36.27
N MET A 4 10.53 63.82 36.14
CA MET A 4 9.62 63.02 36.97
C MET A 4 9.78 61.53 36.64
N PHE A 5 9.67 60.72 37.69
CA PHE A 5 9.75 59.28 37.70
C PHE A 5 8.37 58.63 37.47
N SER A 6 8.41 57.34 37.14
CA SER A 6 7.36 56.32 37.18
C SER A 6 6.53 56.13 35.89
N LEU A 7 6.83 55.09 35.10
CA LEU A 7 6.58 53.65 35.28
C LEU A 7 5.13 53.30 34.88
N SER A 8 4.97 52.75 33.68
CA SER A 8 3.78 51.98 33.32
C SER A 8 4.17 50.80 32.41
N ILE A 9 3.49 49.69 32.67
CA ILE A 9 3.86 48.30 32.47
C ILE A 9 3.62 47.86 31.02
N MET A 10 4.65 47.32 30.36
CA MET A 10 4.52 46.63 29.08
C MET A 10 4.08 45.18 29.36
N ALA A 11 2.79 44.89 29.17
CA ALA A 11 2.26 43.53 29.25
C ALA A 11 2.54 42.78 27.94
N SER A 12 3.61 41.99 27.92
CA SER A 12 3.90 41.06 26.82
C SER A 12 2.99 39.83 26.95
N ALA A 13 1.97 39.74 26.10
CA ALA A 13 1.16 38.54 25.96
C ALA A 13 2.00 37.44 25.27
N LEU A 14 2.45 36.44 26.03
CA LEU A 14 2.97 35.20 25.49
C LEU A 14 1.78 34.34 25.04
N ILE A 15 1.42 34.45 23.77
CA ILE A 15 0.62 33.44 23.08
C ILE A 15 1.50 32.20 22.89
N LEU A 16 1.36 31.23 23.80
CA LEU A 16 1.76 29.85 23.57
C LEU A 16 0.80 29.27 22.53
N ALA A 17 1.14 29.45 21.25
CA ALA A 17 0.54 28.67 20.17
C ALA A 17 1.07 27.24 20.31
N CYS A 18 0.30 26.39 21.00
CA CYS A 18 0.51 24.95 21.01
C CYS A 18 0.14 24.42 19.62
N GLY A 19 1.13 24.34 18.74
CA GLY A 19 1.01 23.59 17.51
C GLY A 19 0.98 22.11 17.87
N SER A 20 -0.22 21.52 17.94
CA SER A 20 -0.35 20.08 17.85
C SER A 20 -0.01 19.71 16.42
N SER A 21 1.27 19.47 16.13
CA SER A 21 1.66 18.74 14.95
C SER A 21 1.19 17.31 15.17
N GLU A 22 -0.02 16.98 14.71
CA GLU A 22 -0.29 15.61 14.31
C GLU A 22 0.79 15.29 13.28
N SER A 23 1.76 14.48 13.68
CA SER A 23 2.64 13.79 12.76
C SER A 23 1.74 12.88 11.95
N THR A 24 1.29 13.35 10.79
CA THR A 24 0.86 12.48 9.71
C THR A 24 2.07 11.61 9.40
N GLU A 25 2.20 10.47 10.05
CA GLU A 25 3.16 9.45 9.68
C GLU A 25 2.88 9.17 8.20
N SER A 26 3.82 9.56 7.35
CA SER A 26 3.73 9.31 5.93
C SER A 26 3.79 7.80 5.73
N LEU A 27 2.73 7.21 5.18
CA LEU A 27 2.69 5.80 4.86
C LEU A 27 3.79 5.48 3.84
N GLU A 28 4.76 4.65 4.24
CA GLU A 28 5.91 4.30 3.39
C GLU A 28 5.63 3.02 2.59
N ILE A 29 6.22 2.92 1.40
CA ILE A 29 6.18 1.69 0.58
C ILE A 29 7.04 0.60 1.23
N VAL A 30 8.20 0.96 1.78
CA VAL A 30 9.10 0.02 2.45
C VAL A 30 9.35 0.51 3.86
N THR A 31 8.93 -0.26 4.85
CA THR A 31 9.21 0.02 6.26
C THR A 31 10.08 -1.07 6.85
N PRO A 32 11.31 -0.74 7.31
CA PRO A 32 12.19 -1.70 7.95
C PRO A 32 11.55 -2.34 9.18
N SER A 33 11.51 -3.67 9.19
CA SER A 33 10.97 -4.45 10.30
C SER A 33 11.52 -5.88 10.23
N GLU A 34 11.87 -6.46 11.37
CA GLU A 34 12.35 -7.85 11.46
C GLU A 34 11.21 -8.85 11.76
N GLN A 35 9.95 -8.40 11.68
CA GLN A 35 8.81 -9.26 11.91
C GLN A 35 8.67 -10.32 10.81
N ILE A 36 8.36 -11.55 11.22
CA ILE A 36 8.17 -12.69 10.33
C ILE A 36 6.71 -13.10 10.40
N PHE A 37 6.01 -12.84 9.29
CA PHE A 37 4.62 -13.20 9.07
C PHE A 37 4.50 -14.49 8.28
N THR A 38 3.37 -15.13 8.48
CA THR A 38 2.87 -16.29 7.77
C THR A 38 1.48 -15.96 7.21
N LEU A 39 0.95 -16.81 6.32
CA LEU A 39 -0.42 -16.63 5.85
C LEU A 39 -1.45 -16.67 7.01
N ASP A 40 -1.17 -17.42 8.08
CA ASP A 40 -2.10 -17.58 9.19
C ASP A 40 -2.32 -16.28 9.96
N ASP A 41 -1.31 -15.39 10.01
CA ASP A 41 -1.45 -14.06 10.61
C ASP A 41 -2.51 -13.23 9.87
N PHE A 42 -2.51 -13.28 8.54
CA PHE A 42 -3.54 -12.64 7.72
C PHE A 42 -4.91 -13.28 7.91
N ILE A 43 -4.98 -14.62 7.94
CA ILE A 43 -6.25 -15.34 8.14
C ILE A 43 -6.84 -14.98 9.51
N SER A 44 -6.01 -14.78 10.54
CA SER A 44 -6.44 -14.43 11.89
C SER A 44 -7.21 -13.11 11.96
N VAL A 45 -6.86 -12.14 11.10
CA VAL A 45 -7.55 -10.84 10.99
C VAL A 45 -8.72 -10.87 10.00
N GLY A 46 -9.04 -12.05 9.46
CA GLY A 46 -10.19 -12.28 8.58
C GLY A 46 -9.89 -12.18 7.09
N TYR A 47 -8.61 -12.15 6.67
CA TYR A 47 -8.25 -12.30 5.26
C TYR A 47 -8.75 -13.63 4.72
N LYS A 48 -9.36 -13.60 3.54
CA LYS A 48 -9.89 -14.77 2.86
C LYS A 48 -9.06 -15.08 1.63
N LYS A 49 -8.17 -16.06 1.78
CA LYS A 49 -7.42 -16.67 0.67
C LYS A 49 -8.39 -17.24 -0.37
N ASN A 50 -8.23 -16.82 -1.62
CA ASN A 50 -8.99 -17.32 -2.77
C ASN A 50 -8.13 -18.25 -3.63
N ARG A 51 -6.92 -17.82 -4.01
CA ARG A 51 -5.97 -18.63 -4.80
C ARG A 51 -4.61 -18.72 -4.13
N THR A 52 -3.93 -19.83 -4.40
CA THR A 52 -2.53 -20.05 -4.05
C THR A 52 -1.75 -20.08 -5.36
N TYR A 53 -0.69 -19.30 -5.44
CA TYR A 53 0.15 -19.19 -6.61
C TYR A 53 1.34 -20.16 -6.52
N ASP A 54 1.79 -20.62 -7.68
CA ASP A 54 3.07 -21.31 -7.82
C ASP A 54 4.22 -20.28 -7.75
N VAL A 55 5.08 -20.43 -6.74
CA VAL A 55 6.21 -19.53 -6.48
C VAL A 55 7.53 -20.03 -7.06
N SER A 56 7.53 -21.13 -7.82
CA SER A 56 8.76 -21.69 -8.41
C SER A 56 9.51 -20.70 -9.31
N GLU A 57 8.80 -19.74 -9.92
CA GLU A 57 9.34 -18.65 -10.73
C GLU A 57 9.30 -17.27 -10.04
N LEU A 58 9.03 -17.24 -8.72
CA LEU A 58 9.09 -16.03 -7.89
C LEU A 58 10.31 -16.12 -6.96
N PRO A 59 11.45 -15.47 -7.29
CA PRO A 59 12.69 -15.61 -6.54
C PRO A 59 12.55 -15.32 -5.05
N GLY A 60 13.01 -16.25 -4.20
CA GLY A 60 13.07 -16.07 -2.74
C GLY A 60 11.73 -16.19 -2.00
N ALA A 61 10.60 -16.22 -2.70
CA ALA A 61 9.30 -16.33 -2.05
C ALA A 61 9.05 -17.75 -1.52
N THR A 62 8.55 -17.83 -0.29
CA THR A 62 8.14 -19.08 0.37
C THR A 62 6.65 -19.35 0.18
N GLY A 63 5.87 -18.36 -0.25
CA GLY A 63 4.49 -18.53 -0.66
C GLY A 63 3.88 -17.23 -1.20
N ALA A 64 2.86 -17.38 -2.05
CA ALA A 64 2.11 -16.26 -2.58
C ALA A 64 0.63 -16.60 -2.77
N TRP A 65 -0.25 -15.64 -2.48
CA TRP A 65 -1.69 -15.84 -2.47
C TRP A 65 -2.44 -14.63 -2.97
N PHE A 66 -3.55 -14.90 -3.64
CA PHE A 66 -4.58 -13.91 -3.92
C PHE A 66 -5.79 -14.16 -3.03
N GLY A 67 -6.41 -13.07 -2.59
CA GLY A 67 -7.55 -13.11 -1.71
C GLY A 67 -8.07 -11.71 -1.43
N PHE A 68 -9.00 -11.61 -0.50
CA PHE A 68 -9.64 -10.36 -0.16
C PHE A 68 -9.80 -10.24 1.35
N TRP A 69 -9.85 -9.00 1.82
CA TRP A 69 -10.12 -8.68 3.21
C TRP A 69 -11.17 -7.58 3.30
N LYS A 70 -12.07 -7.72 4.27
CA LYS A 70 -13.15 -6.77 4.50
C LYS A 70 -12.84 -5.94 5.73
N ASN A 71 -12.75 -4.63 5.54
CA ASN A 71 -12.53 -3.67 6.61
C ASN A 71 -13.47 -2.48 6.42
N GLU A 72 -14.09 -1.99 7.50
CA GLU A 72 -14.98 -0.81 7.49
C GLU A 72 -16.12 -0.85 6.45
N GLY A 73 -16.57 -2.04 6.05
CA GLY A 73 -17.61 -2.22 5.02
C GLY A 73 -17.09 -2.23 3.58
N GLU A 74 -15.81 -1.98 3.38
CA GLU A 74 -15.11 -2.12 2.09
C GLU A 74 -14.49 -3.51 1.98
N SER A 75 -14.40 -4.02 0.75
CA SER A 75 -13.75 -5.31 0.45
C SER A 75 -12.68 -5.03 -0.58
N ASN A 76 -11.42 -5.19 -0.21
CA ASN A 76 -10.29 -4.97 -1.09
C ASN A 76 -9.61 -6.30 -1.40
N ASP A 77 -9.20 -6.47 -2.64
CA ASP A 77 -8.38 -7.57 -3.10
C ASP A 77 -6.89 -7.31 -2.80
N PHE A 78 -6.17 -8.37 -2.45
CA PHE A 78 -4.75 -8.32 -2.16
C PHE A 78 -4.01 -9.49 -2.78
N GLU A 79 -2.77 -9.24 -3.17
CA GLU A 79 -1.78 -10.28 -3.41
C GLU A 79 -0.73 -10.21 -2.29
N ILE A 80 -0.57 -11.30 -1.56
CA ILE A 80 0.38 -11.42 -0.44
C ILE A 80 1.51 -12.33 -0.91
N ARG A 81 2.76 -11.89 -0.76
CA ARG A 81 3.98 -12.66 -1.05
C ARG A 81 4.83 -12.71 0.21
N ILE A 82 5.16 -13.91 0.69
CA ILE A 82 5.94 -14.14 1.90
C ILE A 82 7.35 -14.57 1.53
N TYR A 83 8.33 -14.01 2.20
CA TYR A 83 9.76 -14.29 2.07
C TYR A 83 10.33 -14.80 3.40
N THR A 84 11.61 -15.15 3.44
CA THR A 84 12.26 -15.61 4.68
C THR A 84 12.55 -14.44 5.63
N SER A 85 12.81 -13.26 5.09
CA SER A 85 13.20 -12.06 5.84
C SER A 85 12.76 -10.79 5.12
N HIS A 86 12.91 -9.64 5.80
CA HIS A 86 12.70 -8.33 5.18
C HIS A 86 13.71 -8.05 4.07
N GLU A 87 14.98 -8.36 4.30
CA GLU A 87 16.03 -8.21 3.29
C GLU A 87 15.71 -9.01 2.03
N ASP A 88 15.20 -10.23 2.17
CA ASP A 88 14.77 -11.07 1.04
C ASP A 88 13.59 -10.44 0.29
N ALA A 89 12.59 -9.94 1.02
CA ALA A 89 11.43 -9.28 0.43
C ALA A 89 11.84 -8.05 -0.39
N VAL A 90 12.69 -7.19 0.16
CA VAL A 90 13.20 -6.00 -0.54
C VAL A 90 14.08 -6.41 -1.73
N SER A 91 15.14 -7.18 -1.49
CA SER A 91 16.17 -7.44 -2.51
C SER A 91 15.71 -8.31 -3.67
N MET A 92 14.80 -9.25 -3.44
CA MET A 92 14.34 -10.20 -4.46
C MET A 92 12.92 -9.92 -4.96
N GLY A 93 12.07 -9.29 -4.14
CA GLY A 93 10.64 -9.18 -4.42
C GLY A 93 10.16 -7.80 -4.84
N GLU A 94 10.80 -6.72 -4.42
CA GLU A 94 10.33 -5.35 -4.62
C GLU A 94 10.13 -5.02 -6.11
N ASN A 95 11.15 -5.25 -6.94
CA ASN A 95 11.07 -4.96 -8.37
C ASN A 95 9.91 -5.71 -9.05
N LEU A 96 9.65 -6.96 -8.66
CA LEU A 96 8.56 -7.78 -9.19
C LEU A 96 7.19 -7.37 -8.67
N ALA A 97 7.11 -6.63 -7.56
CA ALA A 97 5.86 -6.06 -7.06
C ALA A 97 5.60 -4.70 -7.72
N ALA A 98 6.65 -3.89 -7.87
CA ALA A 98 6.63 -2.61 -8.54
C ALA A 98 6.20 -2.73 -10.01
N GLU A 99 6.75 -3.70 -10.76
CA GLU A 99 6.44 -3.84 -12.19
C GLU A 99 4.95 -4.11 -12.49
N VAL A 100 4.20 -4.66 -11.52
CA VAL A 100 2.78 -5.00 -11.65
C VAL A 100 1.85 -4.11 -10.81
N SER A 101 2.37 -3.01 -10.27
CA SER A 101 1.61 -2.04 -9.46
C SER A 101 1.68 -0.64 -10.08
N GLY A 102 0.69 0.20 -9.79
CA GLY A 102 0.62 1.58 -10.28
C GLY A 102 0.02 1.69 -11.68
N ASN A 103 -0.05 2.93 -12.19
CA ASN A 103 -0.72 3.21 -13.46
C ASN A 103 -0.02 2.60 -14.69
N ASP A 104 1.30 2.41 -14.61
CA ASP A 104 2.14 1.85 -15.68
C ASP A 104 2.42 0.34 -15.52
N ALA A 105 1.65 -0.35 -14.67
CA ALA A 105 1.84 -1.77 -14.39
C ALA A 105 1.76 -2.66 -15.65
N LEU A 106 2.67 -3.64 -15.72
CA LEU A 106 2.75 -4.65 -16.78
C LEU A 106 1.65 -5.69 -16.62
N ILE A 107 0.47 -5.38 -17.16
CA ILE A 107 -0.72 -6.22 -17.07
C ILE A 107 -1.07 -6.91 -18.39
N GLY A 108 -0.29 -6.71 -19.45
CA GLY A 108 -0.50 -7.41 -20.71
C GLY A 108 -0.17 -8.90 -20.58
N LYS A 109 -0.54 -9.64 -21.62
CA LYS A 109 -0.20 -11.07 -21.69
C LYS A 109 1.31 -11.18 -21.95
N ASP A 110 2.01 -12.00 -21.16
CA ASP A 110 3.43 -12.28 -21.35
C ASP A 110 4.34 -11.03 -21.16
N GLU A 111 3.87 -10.00 -20.44
CA GLU A 111 4.63 -8.76 -20.19
C GLU A 111 5.37 -8.75 -18.83
N ALA A 112 4.71 -9.20 -17.76
CA ALA A 112 5.32 -9.27 -16.43
C ALA A 112 6.49 -10.26 -16.40
N THR A 113 7.47 -10.06 -15.51
CA THR A 113 8.56 -11.02 -15.35
C THR A 113 8.03 -12.33 -14.75
N TRP A 114 7.15 -12.23 -13.75
CA TRP A 114 6.49 -13.39 -13.14
C TRP A 114 5.04 -13.53 -13.60
N GLN A 115 4.77 -14.56 -14.39
CA GLN A 115 3.50 -14.74 -15.10
C GLN A 115 2.36 -15.28 -14.22
N GLU A 116 2.66 -16.06 -13.19
CA GLU A 116 1.64 -16.59 -12.28
C GLU A 116 0.89 -15.42 -11.59
N GLY A 117 -0.44 -15.52 -11.51
CA GLY A 117 -1.30 -14.45 -10.98
C GLY A 117 -1.62 -13.30 -11.96
N SER A 118 -1.06 -13.28 -13.18
CA SER A 118 -1.24 -12.16 -14.14
C SER A 118 -2.69 -11.82 -14.47
N LYS A 119 -3.62 -12.79 -14.43
CA LYS A 119 -5.05 -12.54 -14.66
C LYS A 119 -5.71 -11.80 -13.50
N ASP A 120 -5.19 -11.99 -12.30
CA ASP A 120 -5.81 -11.54 -11.05
C ASP A 120 -5.36 -10.12 -10.71
N ARG A 121 -4.19 -9.71 -11.21
CA ARG A 121 -3.67 -8.33 -11.18
C ARG A 121 -4.41 -7.37 -12.12
N ARG A 122 -5.43 -7.86 -12.82
CA ARG A 122 -6.24 -7.10 -13.78
C ARG A 122 -7.63 -6.84 -13.22
N GLN A 123 -8.20 -5.71 -13.58
CA GLN A 123 -9.61 -5.42 -13.37
C GLN A 123 -10.25 -4.84 -14.63
N VAL A 124 -11.55 -5.11 -14.81
CA VAL A 124 -12.33 -4.52 -15.89
C VAL A 124 -13.06 -3.31 -15.32
N GLY A 125 -12.80 -2.14 -15.90
CA GLY A 125 -13.44 -0.88 -15.54
C GLY A 125 -14.08 -0.21 -16.76
N GLY A 126 -15.12 0.60 -16.53
CA GLY A 126 -15.66 1.53 -17.52
C GLY A 126 -15.27 2.96 -17.17
N GLY A 127 -15.02 3.82 -18.17
CA GLY A 127 -14.83 5.26 -17.94
C GLY A 127 -13.68 5.94 -18.68
N VAL A 128 -13.04 5.29 -19.66
CA VAL A 128 -12.11 6.01 -20.55
C VAL A 128 -12.90 6.67 -21.68
N ASP A 129 -12.88 8.01 -21.70
CA ASP A 129 -13.28 8.79 -22.88
C ASP A 129 -12.25 8.54 -23.99
N LYS A 130 -12.51 7.53 -24.84
CA LYS A 130 -11.76 7.33 -26.07
C LYS A 130 -12.30 8.27 -27.16
N GLY A 131 -12.05 9.57 -26.99
CA GLY A 131 -12.28 10.60 -27.99
C GLY A 131 -13.62 11.35 -27.89
N SER A 132 -13.79 12.31 -28.82
CA SER A 132 -14.83 13.37 -28.84
C SER A 132 -16.30 12.92 -28.89
N LEU A 133 -16.59 11.62 -28.81
CA LEU A 133 -17.94 11.06 -28.95
C LEU A 133 -18.50 10.41 -27.66
N GLY A 134 -17.80 10.51 -26.52
CA GLY A 134 -18.36 10.16 -25.20
C GLY A 134 -18.82 8.71 -25.04
N LEU A 135 -18.33 7.79 -25.86
CA LEU A 135 -18.56 6.36 -25.64
C LEU A 135 -17.59 5.87 -24.57
N GLN A 136 -18.14 5.54 -23.40
CA GLN A 136 -17.41 4.89 -22.31
C GLN A 136 -16.94 3.51 -22.79
N ALA A 137 -15.66 3.38 -23.14
CA ALA A 137 -15.08 2.08 -23.44
C ALA A 137 -14.75 1.35 -22.13
N THR A 138 -15.10 0.05 -22.08
CA THR A 138 -14.60 -0.86 -21.04
C THR A 138 -13.14 -1.19 -21.33
N GLY A 139 -12.26 -0.96 -20.36
CA GLY A 139 -10.82 -1.24 -20.46
C GLY A 139 -10.39 -2.31 -19.45
N ILE A 140 -9.20 -2.86 -19.67
CA ILE A 140 -8.47 -3.66 -18.70
C ILE A 140 -7.46 -2.73 -18.03
N PHE A 141 -7.44 -2.71 -16.71
CA PHE A 141 -6.58 -1.83 -15.91
C PHE A 141 -5.84 -2.65 -14.84
N PRO A 142 -4.74 -2.10 -14.30
CA PRO A 142 -4.11 -2.66 -13.13
C PRO A 142 -5.09 -2.67 -11.96
N LYS A 143 -5.16 -3.79 -11.25
CA LYS A 143 -5.93 -3.90 -10.01
C LYS A 143 -5.22 -3.20 -8.86
N TYR A 144 -3.90 -3.41 -8.79
CA TYR A 144 -3.08 -2.94 -7.69
C TYR A 144 -2.49 -1.57 -8.01
N GLY A 145 -2.93 -0.55 -7.27
CA GLY A 145 -2.40 0.80 -7.42
C GLY A 145 -1.04 0.95 -6.76
N ASN A 146 -0.76 0.18 -5.72
CA ASN A 146 0.48 0.27 -4.96
C ASN A 146 0.76 -1.05 -4.24
N TYR A 147 1.91 -1.12 -3.59
CA TYR A 147 2.32 -2.22 -2.74
C TYR A 147 3.01 -1.69 -1.49
N ALA A 148 3.14 -2.54 -0.47
CA ALA A 148 3.92 -2.25 0.72
C ALA A 148 4.77 -3.46 1.11
N ILE A 149 5.95 -3.18 1.68
CA ILE A 149 6.88 -4.15 2.25
C ILE A 149 7.02 -3.86 3.74
N TYR A 150 6.64 -4.84 4.57
CA TYR A 150 6.72 -4.75 6.03
C TYR A 150 7.13 -6.10 6.58
N GLY A 151 8.21 -6.18 7.36
CA GLY A 151 8.74 -7.48 7.76
C GLY A 151 9.15 -8.30 6.54
N ASN A 152 8.89 -9.60 6.57
CA ASN A 152 9.13 -10.53 5.45
C ASN A 152 8.01 -10.58 4.39
N VAL A 153 7.05 -9.66 4.39
CA VAL A 153 5.90 -9.70 3.47
C VAL A 153 5.92 -8.54 2.47
N ILE A 154 5.50 -8.83 1.25
CA ILE A 154 5.06 -7.85 0.26
C ILE A 154 3.57 -8.01 0.05
N ILE A 155 2.83 -6.89 0.10
CA ILE A 155 1.39 -6.84 -0.09
C ILE A 155 1.11 -5.90 -1.25
N LEU A 156 0.52 -6.40 -2.34
CA LEU A 156 -0.02 -5.57 -3.42
C LEU A 156 -1.50 -5.30 -3.13
N CYS A 157 -1.91 -4.04 -3.24
CA CYS A 157 -3.16 -3.57 -2.65
C CYS A 157 -4.06 -2.93 -3.70
N GLU A 158 -5.32 -3.36 -3.71
CA GLU A 158 -6.31 -2.82 -4.64
C GLU A 158 -6.55 -1.32 -4.40
N GLY A 159 -6.69 -0.59 -5.50
CA GLY A 159 -7.01 0.83 -5.48
C GLY A 159 -6.30 1.62 -6.58
N GLN A 160 -6.55 2.92 -6.60
CA GLN A 160 -5.79 3.85 -7.45
C GLN A 160 -4.40 4.08 -6.84
N GLU A 161 -3.41 4.43 -7.66
CA GLU A 161 -2.00 4.57 -7.25
C GLU A 161 -1.80 5.43 -5.99
N GLY A 162 -2.53 6.55 -5.87
CA GLY A 162 -2.46 7.45 -4.72
C GLY A 162 -3.23 7.01 -3.47
N LEU A 163 -4.05 5.95 -3.55
CA LEU A 163 -4.91 5.49 -2.45
C LEU A 163 -4.56 4.07 -1.99
N ALA A 164 -4.01 3.24 -2.88
CA ALA A 164 -3.74 1.84 -2.60
C ALA A 164 -2.72 1.63 -1.46
N ILE A 165 -1.83 2.60 -1.20
CA ILE A 165 -0.91 2.51 -0.06
C ILE A 165 -1.66 2.55 1.28
N GLU A 166 -2.72 3.36 1.39
CA GLU A 166 -3.59 3.36 2.58
C GLU A 166 -4.28 2.00 2.76
N THR A 167 -4.72 1.39 1.66
CA THR A 167 -5.29 0.04 1.66
C THR A 167 -4.30 -1.00 2.20
N CYS A 168 -3.02 -0.90 1.83
CA CYS A 168 -1.97 -1.78 2.38
C CYS A 168 -1.84 -1.60 3.89
N TRP A 169 -1.71 -0.35 4.35
CA TRP A 169 -1.47 -0.06 5.75
C TRP A 169 -2.66 -0.39 6.65
N LYS A 170 -3.90 -0.34 6.14
CA LYS A 170 -5.06 -0.88 6.85
C LYS A 170 -4.88 -2.37 7.19
N LEU A 171 -4.39 -3.18 6.24
CA LEU A 171 -4.16 -4.61 6.47
C LEU A 171 -2.92 -4.87 7.34
N ILE A 172 -1.83 -4.12 7.13
CA ILE A 172 -0.61 -4.22 7.94
C ILE A 172 -0.92 -3.91 9.40
N ASN A 173 -1.62 -2.80 9.67
CA ASN A 173 -1.98 -2.43 11.03
C ASN A 173 -2.78 -3.56 11.72
N ALA A 174 -3.77 -4.12 11.03
CA ALA A 174 -4.58 -5.20 11.57
C ALA A 174 -3.77 -6.44 11.99
N ILE A 175 -2.70 -6.81 11.26
CA ILE A 175 -1.84 -7.96 11.60
C ILE A 175 -0.72 -7.63 12.60
N THR A 176 -0.55 -6.35 12.96
CA THR A 176 0.46 -5.90 13.94
C THR A 176 -0.13 -5.43 15.27
N GLU A 177 -1.46 -5.43 15.39
CA GLU A 177 -2.21 -5.08 16.61
C GLU A 177 -2.14 -6.15 17.72
#